data_AF-A0A953X7X4-F1
#
_entry.id   AF-A0A953X7X4-F1
#
_cell.length_a   1.000
_cell.length_b   1.000
_cell.length_c   1.000
_cell.angle_alpha   90.00
_cell.angle_beta   90.00
_cell.angle_gamma   90.00
#
_symmetry.space_group_name_H-M   'P 1'
#
loop_
_entity.id
_entity.type
_entity.pdbx_description
1 polymer ?
#
loop_
_entity_poly.entity_id
_entity_poly.type
_entity_poly.pdbx_seq_one_letter_code
_entity_poly.pdbx_strand_id
1 'polypeptide(L)'
;CGTTLEPATFGPLAGPDSEYEATIRGDRCGQHVLFSKRYLDSIGNGQPPLLYSGAVDATFTLINGRWTFAEPALPSGTFSLSRVTTRTCAVIASVAEAGS
;
A
#
# COMPACT_ATOMS: atom_id res chain seq x y z
N CYS A 1 -2.41 9.18 5.54
CA CYS A 1 -1.41 8.14 5.22
C CYS A 1 -2.02 6.78 5.55
N GLY A 2 -1.68 5.73 4.81
CA GLY A 2 -2.11 4.35 5.06
C GLY A 2 -0.92 3.40 5.14
N THR A 3 -1.16 2.14 5.51
CA THR A 3 -0.15 1.08 5.57
C THR A 3 -0.62 -0.15 4.80
N THR A 4 0.33 -0.97 4.36
CA THR A 4 0.07 -2.27 3.72
C THR A 4 1.00 -3.32 4.30
N LEU A 5 0.48 -4.54 4.46
CA LEU A 5 1.25 -5.76 4.65
C LEU A 5 1.05 -6.61 3.39
N GLU A 6 2.14 -7.12 2.84
CA GLU A 6 2.08 -7.96 1.65
C GLU A 6 3.10 -9.10 1.69
N PRO A 7 2.84 -10.23 1.03
CA PRO A 7 3.80 -11.32 0.96
C PRO A 7 5.13 -10.87 0.33
N ALA A 8 6.24 -11.41 0.83
CA ALA A 8 7.57 -11.19 0.30
C ALA A 8 7.77 -11.88 -1.06
N THR A 9 7.10 -11.33 -2.07
CA THR A 9 7.01 -11.90 -3.43
C THR A 9 8.31 -11.71 -4.21
N PHE A 10 9.13 -10.74 -3.79
CA PHE A 10 10.40 -10.39 -4.39
C PHE A 10 11.54 -10.62 -3.39
N GLY A 11 12.08 -11.84 -3.32
CA GLY A 11 13.34 -12.08 -2.61
C GLY A 11 13.53 -13.52 -2.09
N PRO A 12 14.64 -14.20 -2.43
CA PRO A 12 15.00 -15.48 -1.82
C PRO A 12 15.44 -15.38 -0.35
N LEU A 13 15.56 -14.15 0.19
CA LEU A 13 16.20 -13.89 1.49
C LEU A 13 15.23 -13.88 2.68
N ALA A 14 13.93 -13.71 2.46
CA ALA A 14 12.96 -13.54 3.54
C ALA A 14 12.19 -14.85 3.86
N GLY A 15 12.26 -15.85 2.98
CA GLY A 15 11.48 -17.09 3.12
C GLY A 15 10.00 -16.90 2.76
N PRO A 16 9.25 -18.01 2.58
CA PRO A 16 7.90 -18.01 2.03
C PRO A 16 6.85 -17.32 2.91
N ASP A 17 7.13 -17.13 4.19
CA ASP A 17 6.19 -16.58 5.19
C ASP A 17 6.53 -15.14 5.61
N SER A 18 7.51 -14.49 4.96
CA SER A 18 7.83 -13.11 5.28
C SER A 18 6.84 -12.14 4.65
N GLU A 19 6.54 -11.09 5.40
CA GLU A 19 5.71 -9.97 4.95
C GLU A 19 6.56 -8.70 4.84
N TYR A 20 6.29 -7.92 3.79
CA TYR A 20 6.78 -6.57 3.66
C TYR A 20 5.74 -5.59 4.19
N GLU A 21 6.13 -4.81 5.20
CA GLU A 21 5.34 -3.66 5.65
C GLU A 21 5.72 -2.42 4.84
N ALA A 22 4.73 -1.66 4.39
CA ALA A 22 4.95 -0.41 3.69
C ALA A 22 3.97 0.70 4.12
N THR A 23 4.43 1.94 3.99
CA THR A 23 3.60 3.13 4.13
C THR A 23 3.20 3.67 2.77
N ILE A 24 1.94 4.12 2.66
CA ILE A 24 1.38 4.75 1.47
C ILE A 24 0.95 6.19 1.81
N ARG A 25 1.39 7.12 0.96
CA ARG A 25 1.04 8.55 1.05
C ARG A 25 0.78 9.08 -0.34
N GLY A 26 -0.20 9.97 -0.49
CA GLY A 26 -0.51 10.55 -1.77
C GLY A 26 -1.71 11.46 -1.74
N ASP A 27 -1.99 12.01 -2.91
CA ASP A 27 -3.01 13.02 -3.16
C ASP A 27 -3.86 12.63 -4.36
N ARG A 28 -5.06 13.21 -4.42
CA ARG A 28 -5.99 13.05 -5.54
C ARG A 28 -6.51 14.41 -5.97
N CYS A 29 -6.50 14.67 -7.27
CA CYS A 29 -7.17 15.81 -7.90
C CYS A 29 -8.12 15.31 -8.98
N GLY A 30 -9.42 15.41 -8.74
CA GLY A 30 -10.43 14.81 -9.62
C GLY A 30 -10.23 13.29 -9.75
N GLN A 31 -10.13 12.79 -10.98
CA GLN A 31 -9.85 11.38 -11.25
C GLN A 31 -8.36 11.05 -11.30
N HIS A 32 -7.45 12.03 -11.16
CA HIS A 32 -6.01 11.77 -11.13
C HIS A 32 -5.53 11.48 -9.71
N VAL A 33 -4.71 10.43 -9.56
CA VAL A 33 -4.07 10.06 -8.29
C VAL A 33 -2.55 10.01 -8.44
N LEU A 34 -1.86 10.47 -7.40
CA LEU A 34 -0.42 10.34 -7.26
C LEU A 34 -0.13 9.89 -5.83
N PHE A 35 0.55 8.75 -5.68
CA PHE A 35 0.94 8.26 -4.36
C PHE A 35 2.29 7.56 -4.40
N SER A 36 3.00 7.61 -3.29
CA SER A 36 4.26 6.89 -3.07
C SER A 36 4.04 5.74 -2.09
N LYS A 37 4.68 4.61 -2.35
CA LYS A 37 4.80 3.47 -1.44
C LYS A 37 6.25 3.34 -1.00
N ARG A 38 6.47 3.24 0.31
CA ARG A 38 7.80 3.03 0.89
C ARG A 38 7.75 1.86 1.87
N TYR A 39 8.56 0.84 1.61
CA TYR A 39 8.76 -0.28 2.53
C TYR A 39 9.48 0.18 3.80
N LEU A 40 9.07 -0.37 4.95
CA LEU A 40 9.75 -0.15 6.22
C LEU A 40 10.99 -1.06 6.27
N ASP A 41 12.08 -0.54 6.86
CA ASP A 41 13.43 -1.12 6.80
C ASP A 41 13.63 -2.43 7.60
N SER A 42 12.56 -3.16 7.94
CA SER A 42 12.66 -4.42 8.70
C SER A 42 13.47 -5.51 7.98
N ILE A 43 13.70 -5.39 6.66
CA ILE A 43 14.54 -6.32 5.87
C ILE A 43 15.77 -5.60 5.26
N GLY A 44 16.18 -4.42 5.75
CA GLY A 44 17.47 -3.81 5.40
C GLY A 44 17.71 -3.48 3.92
N ASN A 45 16.66 -3.44 3.10
CA ASN A 45 16.84 -3.45 1.64
C ASN A 45 17.11 -2.08 1.01
N GLY A 46 17.07 -0.97 1.77
CA GLY A 46 17.35 0.38 1.26
C GLY A 46 16.57 0.71 -0.02
N GLN A 47 15.43 0.05 -0.22
CA GLN A 47 14.72 0.04 -1.49
C GLN A 47 14.19 1.45 -1.72
N PRO A 48 14.44 2.01 -2.90
CA PRO A 48 13.99 3.34 -3.16
C PRO A 48 12.46 3.40 -3.22
N PRO A 49 11.86 4.57 -2.91
CA PRO A 49 10.42 4.72 -2.95
C PRO A 49 9.87 4.36 -4.32
N LEU A 50 8.78 3.60 -4.34
CA LEU A 50 7.99 3.36 -5.54
C LEU A 50 6.97 4.47 -5.66
N LEU A 51 6.96 5.15 -6.81
CA LEU A 51 6.00 6.18 -7.17
C LEU A 51 4.93 5.57 -8.06
N TYR A 52 3.67 5.80 -7.70
CA TYR A 52 2.49 5.34 -8.42
C TYR A 52 1.71 6.54 -8.91
N SER A 53 1.42 6.57 -10.20
CA SER A 53 0.60 7.60 -10.82
C SER A 53 -0.46 6.95 -11.69
N GLY A 54 -1.67 7.49 -11.70
CA GLY A 54 -2.76 6.88 -12.43
C GLY A 54 -4.06 7.65 -12.37
N ALA A 55 -5.11 7.01 -12.85
CA ALA A 55 -6.47 7.51 -12.81
C ALA A 55 -7.36 6.55 -12.02
N VAL A 56 -8.25 7.12 -11.21
CA VAL A 56 -9.35 6.42 -10.55
C VAL A 56 -10.59 6.50 -11.43
N ASP A 57 -11.39 5.43 -11.45
CA ASP A 57 -12.68 5.40 -12.12
C ASP A 57 -13.71 6.33 -11.46
N ALA A 58 -14.81 6.59 -12.17
CA ALA A 58 -15.88 7.47 -11.71
C ALA A 58 -16.55 7.00 -10.40
N THR A 59 -16.46 5.70 -10.10
CA THR A 59 -17.03 5.07 -8.90
C THR A 59 -16.05 4.96 -7.74
N PHE A 60 -14.81 5.40 -7.89
CA PHE A 60 -13.75 5.31 -6.88
C PHE A 60 -13.50 3.89 -6.36
N THR A 61 -13.61 2.93 -7.27
CA THR A 61 -13.46 1.49 -7.04
C THR A 61 -12.26 0.89 -7.71
N LEU A 62 -11.73 1.53 -8.75
CA LEU A 62 -10.60 1.03 -9.53
C LEU A 62 -9.60 2.16 -9.79
N ILE A 63 -8.33 1.89 -9.56
CA ILE A 63 -7.22 2.75 -9.95
C ILE A 63 -6.38 1.99 -10.97
N ASN A 64 -6.16 2.59 -12.14
CA ASN A 64 -5.22 2.07 -13.13
C ASN A 64 -4.10 3.06 -13.34
N GLY A 65 -2.88 2.58 -13.53
CA GLY A 65 -1.75 3.49 -13.65
C GLY A 65 -0.43 2.83 -13.95
N ARG A 66 0.63 3.58 -13.66
CA ARG A 66 2.01 3.13 -13.75
C ARG A 66 2.74 3.34 -12.44
N TRP A 67 3.64 2.41 -12.15
CA TRP A 67 4.61 2.54 -11.08
C TRP A 67 6.00 2.71 -11.65
N THR A 68 6.83 3.48 -10.96
CA THR A 68 8.25 3.72 -11.25
C THR A 68 9.01 3.74 -9.93
N PHE A 69 10.30 3.41 -9.95
CA PHE A 69 11.17 3.79 -8.84
C PHE A 69 11.50 5.29 -8.91
N ALA A 70 11.90 5.87 -7.77
CA ALA A 70 12.35 7.25 -7.71
C ALA A 70 13.67 7.48 -8.48
N GLU A 71 14.57 6.49 -8.54
CA GLU A 71 15.80 6.58 -9.31
C GLU A 71 15.54 6.31 -10.79
N PRO A 72 16.11 7.15 -11.68
CA PRO A 72 16.05 6.91 -13.11
C PRO A 72 16.81 5.62 -13.48
N ALA A 73 16.34 4.94 -14.53
CA ALA A 73 16.85 3.68 -15.10
C ALA A 73 16.45 2.36 -14.41
N LEU A 74 15.69 2.41 -13.32
CA LEU A 74 15.09 1.20 -12.76
C LEU A 74 13.81 0.79 -13.50
N PRO A 75 13.38 -0.50 -13.41
CA PRO A 75 12.17 -0.98 -14.05
C PRO A 75 10.93 -0.15 -13.70
N SER A 76 9.97 -0.14 -14.62
CA SER A 76 8.65 0.45 -14.39
C SER A 76 7.59 -0.46 -14.97
N GLY A 77 6.35 -0.31 -14.52
CA GLY A 77 5.27 -1.16 -14.96
C GLY A 77 3.92 -0.50 -14.87
N THR A 78 2.90 -1.21 -15.32
CA THR A 78 1.49 -0.86 -15.13
C THR A 78 0.95 -1.54 -13.87
N PHE A 79 -0.11 -0.98 -13.32
CA PHE A 79 -0.83 -1.60 -12.20
C PHE A 79 -2.34 -1.37 -12.32
N SER A 80 -3.08 -2.20 -11.60
CA SER A 80 -4.49 -2.01 -11.30
C SER A 80 -4.73 -2.29 -9.82
N LEU A 81 -5.42 -1.38 -9.12
CA LEU A 81 -5.83 -1.53 -7.73
C LEU A 81 -7.35 -1.45 -7.65
N SER A 82 -7.99 -2.50 -7.17
CA SER A 82 -9.42 -2.52 -6.88
C SER A 82 -9.69 -2.33 -5.40
N ARG A 83 -10.72 -1.54 -5.08
CA ARG A 83 -11.21 -1.39 -3.73
C ARG A 83 -12.00 -2.63 -3.34
N VAL A 84 -11.45 -3.43 -2.44
CA VAL A 84 -12.19 -4.54 -1.82
C VAL A 84 -12.97 -3.97 -0.63
N THR A 85 -14.30 -4.04 -0.68
CA THR A 85 -15.15 -3.69 0.46
C THR A 85 -15.28 -4.88 1.39
N THR A 86 -14.43 -4.98 2.41
CA THR A 86 -14.73 -5.80 3.59
C THR A 86 -15.55 -4.92 4.55
N ARG A 87 -16.80 -5.30 4.84
CA ARG A 87 -17.55 -4.70 5.95
C ARG A 87 -16.87 -5.08 7.27
N THR A 88 -15.95 -4.25 7.75
CA THR A 88 -15.47 -4.35 9.12
C THR A 88 -16.44 -3.57 10.00
N CYS A 89 -17.39 -4.25 10.64
CA CYS A 89 -18.15 -3.63 11.72
C CYS A 89 -17.17 -3.27 12.83
N ALA A 90 -16.98 -1.98 13.10
CA ALA A 90 -16.25 -1.55 14.29
C ALA A 90 -17.04 -2.02 15.52
N VAL A 91 -16.55 -3.04 16.21
CA VAL A 91 -17.08 -3.40 17.53
C VAL A 91 -16.41 -2.46 18.53
N ILE A 92 -17.19 -1.59 19.16
CA ILE A 92 -16.71 -0.85 20.32
C ILE A 92 -16.49 -1.87 21.43
N ALA A 93 -15.23 -2.15 21.76
CA ALA A 93 -14.89 -2.86 22.98
C ALA A 93 -15.24 -1.95 24.16
N SER A 94 -16.40 -2.17 24.77
CA SER A 94 -16.70 -1.61 26.08
C SER A 94 -15.82 -2.34 27.10
N VAL A 95 -14.83 -1.64 27.64
CA VAL A 95 -14.17 -2.06 28.88
C VAL A 95 -15.20 -1.95 30.00
N ALA A 96 -15.73 -3.09 30.45
CA ALA A 96 -16.41 -3.17 31.73
C ALA A 96 -15.32 -3.13 32.81
N GLU A 97 -15.12 -1.95 33.41
CA GLU A 97 -14.46 -1.82 34.71
C GLU A 97 -15.26 -2.66 35.71
N ALA A 98 -14.70 -3.78 36.13
CA ALA A 98 -15.20 -4.54 37.27
C ALA A 98 -14.71 -3.87 38.56
N GLY A 99 -15.60 -3.12 39.21
CA GLY A 99 -15.51 -2.72 40.62
C GLY A 99 -16.93 -2.44 41.11
N SER A 100 -17.41 -2.93 42.25
CA SER A 100 -16.79 -3.51 43.45
C SER A 100 -17.57 -4.72 43.96
#